data_AF-A0A1S7TW69-F1
#
_entry.id   AF-A0A1S7TW69-F1
#
_cell.length_a   1.000
_cell.length_b   1.000
_cell.length_c   1.000
_cell.angle_alpha   90.00
_cell.angle_beta   90.00
_cell.angle_gamma   90.00
#
_symmetry.space_group_name_H-M   'P 1'
#
loop_
_entity.id
_entity.type
_entity.pdbx_description
1 polymer ?
#
loop_
_entity_poly.entity_id
_entity_poly.type
_entity_poly.pdbx_seq_one_letter_code
_entity_poly.pdbx_strand_id
1 'polypeptide(L)'
;MSQILNVTRNDDGQFEIVNTAGKLVEGPFETNAAAWKALDRIDNDDASRPDKRRSNKKVLWGKPEKKSKKQRRREKRLAEHQHGKMTPKQEHQMKVNAAKAVGWVRTVAAAKFDPAAKRAYRDHKLGTFGAASEVRKIDPAQYLAEKAAMGEN
;
A
#
# COMPACT_ATOMS: atom_id res chain seq x y z
N MET A 1 18.55 -14.37 35.47
CA MET A 1 19.61 -15.35 35.78
C MET A 1 19.45 -16.50 34.78
N SER A 2 20.42 -16.71 33.90
CA SER A 2 20.37 -17.82 32.93
C SER A 2 20.69 -19.13 33.65
N GLN A 3 19.75 -20.07 33.66
CA GLN A 3 19.97 -21.42 34.16
C GLN A 3 20.58 -22.25 33.02
N ILE A 4 21.72 -22.90 33.27
CA ILE A 4 22.35 -23.81 32.30
C ILE A 4 21.65 -25.16 32.42
N LEU A 5 21.08 -25.64 31.32
CA LEU A 5 20.36 -26.92 31.24
C LEU A 5 21.07 -27.84 30.24
N ASN A 6 21.22 -29.11 30.61
CA ASN A 6 21.88 -30.13 29.81
C ASN A 6 20.86 -31.17 29.33
N VAL A 7 21.03 -31.67 28.10
CA VAL A 7 20.27 -32.81 27.60
C VAL A 7 21.13 -34.07 27.75
N THR A 8 20.67 -35.02 28.56
CA THR A 8 21.38 -36.28 28.83
C THR A 8 20.54 -37.47 28.39
N ARG A 9 21.20 -38.59 28.09
CA ARG A 9 20.54 -39.85 27.74
C ARG A 9 20.54 -40.77 28.96
N ASN A 10 19.37 -41.29 29.30
CA ASN A 10 19.17 -42.24 30.39
C ASN A 10 19.49 -43.68 29.96
N ASP A 11 19.59 -44.57 30.94
CA ASP A 11 19.89 -45.99 30.75
C ASP A 11 18.82 -46.71 29.91
N ASP A 12 17.58 -46.23 29.94
CA ASP A 12 16.46 -46.71 29.11
C ASP A 12 16.50 -46.17 27.66
N GLY A 13 17.56 -45.44 27.30
CA GLY A 13 17.77 -44.88 25.98
C GLY A 13 16.95 -43.61 25.67
N GLN A 14 16.16 -43.14 26.63
CA GLN A 14 15.36 -41.90 26.57
C GLN A 14 16.22 -40.66 26.91
N PHE A 15 15.75 -39.47 26.54
CA PHE A 15 16.44 -38.20 26.73
C PHE A 15 15.76 -37.35 27.80
N GLU A 16 16.54 -36.80 28.73
CA GLU A 16 16.05 -35.95 29.82
C GLU A 16 16.76 -34.60 29.81
N ILE A 17 16.04 -33.57 30.24
CA ILE A 17 16.61 -32.23 30.46
C ILE A 17 16.92 -32.09 31.95
N VAL A 18 18.19 -31.94 32.27
CA VAL A 18 18.71 -31.94 33.63
C VAL A 18 19.44 -30.61 33.89
N ASN A 19 19.27 -30.06 35.09
CA ASN A 19 20.03 -28.88 35.52
C ASN A 19 21.50 -29.24 35.78
N THR A 20 22.40 -28.26 35.89
CA THR A 20 23.82 -28.49 36.24
C THR A 20 24.00 -29.28 37.55
N ALA A 21 23.02 -29.21 38.45
CA ALA A 21 22.99 -29.96 39.71
C ALA A 21 22.52 -31.42 39.56
N GLY A 22 22.28 -31.93 38.36
CA GLY A 22 21.81 -33.30 38.14
C GLY A 22 20.32 -33.50 38.44
N LYS A 23 19.56 -32.42 38.68
CA LYS A 23 18.12 -32.49 38.96
C LYS A 23 17.31 -32.46 37.67
N LEU A 24 16.38 -33.39 37.54
CA LEU A 24 15.44 -33.48 36.41
C LEU A 24 14.55 -32.22 36.35
N VAL A 25 14.52 -31.60 35.18
CA VAL A 25 13.71 -30.41 34.89
C VAL A 25 12.51 -30.78 34.03
N GLU A 26 12.73 -31.53 32.95
CA GLU A 26 11.67 -31.94 32.03
C GLU A 26 12.02 -33.21 31.24
N GLY A 27 11.02 -34.03 30.90
CA GLY A 27 11.17 -35.29 30.17
C GLY A 27 11.36 -36.49 31.11
N PRO A 28 10.98 -37.70 30.68
CA PRO A 28 11.71 -38.39 29.61
C PRO A 28 11.11 -38.19 28.21
N PHE A 29 11.99 -37.93 27.25
CA PHE A 29 11.69 -37.78 25.83
C PHE A 29 12.20 -38.99 25.05
N GLU A 30 11.37 -39.56 24.18
CA GLU A 30 11.77 -40.71 23.36
C GLU A 30 12.83 -40.36 22.31
N THR A 31 12.93 -39.08 21.92
CA THR A 31 13.85 -38.63 20.86
C THR A 31 14.67 -37.42 21.30
N ASN A 32 15.93 -37.38 20.83
CA ASN A 32 16.85 -36.27 21.06
C ASN A 32 16.24 -34.94 20.56
N ALA A 33 15.61 -34.98 19.38
CA ALA A 33 14.95 -33.81 18.80
C ALA A 33 13.82 -33.26 19.68
N ALA A 34 13.04 -34.13 20.34
CA ALA A 34 12.01 -33.70 21.28
C ALA A 34 12.61 -33.03 22.52
N ALA A 35 13.71 -33.55 23.05
CA ALA A 35 14.42 -32.94 24.18
C ALA A 35 15.00 -31.56 23.81
N TRP A 36 15.66 -31.40 22.65
CA TRP A 36 16.14 -30.10 22.20
C TRP A 36 15.01 -29.10 21.94
N LYS A 37 13.87 -29.55 21.41
CA LYS A 37 12.70 -28.70 21.19
C LYS A 37 12.07 -28.23 22.51
N ALA A 38 12.02 -29.12 23.51
CA ALA A 38 11.56 -28.76 24.84
C ALA A 38 12.52 -27.79 25.54
N LEU A 39 13.83 -27.97 25.39
CA LEU A 39 14.83 -27.03 25.88
C LEU A 39 14.70 -25.64 25.22
N ASP A 40 14.54 -25.58 23.89
CA ASP A 40 14.32 -24.31 23.17
C ASP A 40 13.04 -23.62 23.65
N ARG A 41 11.99 -24.38 24.01
CA ARG A 41 10.80 -23.79 24.61
C ARG A 41 11.09 -23.20 26.00
N ILE A 42 11.78 -23.91 26.88
CA ILE A 42 12.13 -23.42 28.22
C ILE A 42 12.98 -22.13 28.14
N ASP A 43 13.96 -22.08 27.23
CA ASP A 43 14.81 -20.91 27.04
C ASP A 43 14.03 -19.71 26.43
N ASN A 44 13.01 -19.98 25.62
CA ASN A 44 12.15 -18.95 25.01
C ASN A 44 10.93 -18.55 25.87
N ASP A 45 10.56 -19.33 26.90
CA ASP A 45 9.45 -19.09 27.84
C ASP A 45 9.79 -18.01 28.89
N ASP A 46 10.41 -16.91 28.43
CA ASP A 46 10.45 -15.66 29.16
C ASP A 46 9.00 -15.11 29.15
N ALA A 47 8.24 -15.44 30.20
CA ALA A 47 6.77 -15.44 30.36
C ALA A 47 6.02 -14.13 30.05
N SER A 48 6.69 -13.13 29.48
CA SER A 48 6.16 -11.82 29.12
C SER A 48 6.08 -11.56 27.60
N ARG A 49 6.47 -12.51 26.74
CA ARG A 49 6.40 -12.33 25.27
C ARG A 49 5.25 -13.12 24.64
N PRO A 50 4.27 -12.45 24.01
CA PRO A 50 3.26 -13.15 23.23
C PRO A 50 3.91 -13.85 22.05
N ASP A 51 3.48 -15.10 21.79
CA ASP A 51 3.93 -15.92 20.67
C ASP A 51 3.73 -15.18 19.34
N LYS A 52 4.82 -14.66 18.78
CA LYS A 52 4.82 -14.00 17.48
C LYS A 52 5.28 -15.01 16.45
N ARG A 53 4.40 -15.35 15.51
CA ARG A 53 4.72 -16.13 14.31
C ARG A 53 6.05 -15.66 13.70
N ARG A 54 7.08 -16.51 13.78
CA ARG A 54 8.40 -16.24 13.18
C ARG A 54 8.21 -16.15 11.67
N SER A 55 8.48 -14.98 11.07
CA SER A 55 8.28 -14.79 9.63
C SER A 55 9.34 -15.56 8.85
N ASN A 56 8.93 -16.48 7.98
CA ASN A 56 9.80 -17.40 7.24
C ASN A 56 10.65 -16.75 6.13
N LYS A 57 10.83 -15.43 6.14
CA LYS A 57 11.60 -14.70 5.13
C LYS A 57 13.03 -14.50 5.63
N LYS A 58 13.98 -15.23 5.04
CA LYS A 58 15.41 -14.94 5.17
C LYS A 58 15.69 -13.62 4.43
N VAL A 59 15.90 -12.55 5.18
CA VAL A 59 16.39 -11.29 4.61
C VAL A 59 17.90 -11.29 4.77
N LEU A 60 18.64 -11.29 3.66
CA LEU A 60 20.11 -11.34 3.64
C LEU A 60 20.77 -10.07 4.21
N TRP A 61 20.00 -9.00 4.44
CA TRP A 61 20.51 -7.70 4.86
C TRP A 61 19.59 -7.10 5.93
N GLY A 62 19.91 -7.36 7.20
CA GLY A 62 19.28 -6.70 8.36
C GLY A 62 17.77 -6.91 8.54
N LYS A 63 17.26 -6.59 9.74
CA LYS A 63 15.81 -6.50 9.98
C LYS A 63 15.31 -5.23 9.28
N PRO A 64 14.33 -5.31 8.35
CA PRO A 64 13.80 -4.11 7.73
C PRO A 64 13.22 -3.19 8.81
N GLU A 65 13.64 -1.93 8.83
CA GLU A 65 13.07 -0.93 9.72
C GLU A 65 11.56 -0.88 9.52
N LYS A 66 10.82 -1.12 10.60
CA LYS A 66 9.36 -1.08 10.56
C LYS A 66 8.94 0.38 10.49
N LYS A 67 8.63 0.85 9.28
CA LYS A 67 8.03 2.17 9.05
C LYS A 67 6.83 2.39 9.98
N SER A 68 6.71 3.60 10.52
CA SER A 68 5.59 3.96 11.40
C SER A 68 4.24 3.74 10.72
N LYS A 69 3.19 3.45 11.50
CA LYS A 69 1.83 3.25 10.99
C LYS A 69 1.34 4.44 10.16
N LYS A 70 1.74 5.67 10.55
CA LYS A 70 1.42 6.91 9.84
C LYS A 70 2.10 6.97 8.47
N GLN A 71 3.39 6.62 8.40
CA GLN A 71 4.16 6.62 7.16
C GLN A 71 3.65 5.58 6.17
N ARG A 72 3.34 4.36 6.62
CA ARG A 72 2.71 3.32 5.77
C ARG A 72 1.38 3.76 5.17
N ARG A 73 0.55 4.47 5.94
CA ARG A 73 -0.74 5.00 5.45
C ARG A 73 -0.55 6.09 4.40
N ARG A 74 0.45 6.96 4.58
CA ARG A 74 0.77 8.03 3.63
C ARG A 74 1.30 7.47 2.32
N GLU A 75 2.23 6.52 2.38
CA GLU A 75 2.77 5.83 1.19
C GLU A 75 1.68 5.09 0.41
N LYS A 76 0.77 4.39 1.10
CA LYS A 76 -0.37 3.74 0.43
C LYS A 76 -1.26 4.73 -0.32
N ARG A 77 -1.60 5.87 0.31
CA ARG A 77 -2.37 6.93 -0.37
C ARG A 77 -1.62 7.50 -1.57
N LEU A 78 -0.32 7.75 -1.43
CA LEU A 78 0.51 8.26 -2.53
C LEU A 78 0.60 7.26 -3.69
N ALA A 79 0.76 5.97 -3.40
CA ALA A 79 0.76 4.92 -4.42
C ALA A 79 -0.59 4.81 -5.14
N GLU A 80 -1.70 4.92 -4.39
CA GLU A 80 -3.06 4.96 -4.95
C GLU A 80 -3.26 6.18 -5.87
N HIS A 81 -2.68 7.34 -5.52
CA HIS A 81 -2.71 8.53 -6.38
C HIS A 81 -1.80 8.44 -7.61
N GLN A 82 -0.61 7.82 -7.49
CA GLN A 82 0.36 7.73 -8.59
C GLN A 82 -0.09 6.83 -9.74
N HIS A 83 -0.84 5.76 -9.45
CA HIS A 83 -1.29 4.84 -10.49
C HIS A 83 -2.52 5.31 -11.28
N GLY A 84 -3.07 6.50 -10.97
CA GLY A 84 -4.23 7.07 -11.68
C GLY A 84 -5.52 6.22 -11.59
N LYS A 85 -5.50 5.12 -10.85
CA LYS A 85 -6.63 4.20 -10.68
C LYS A 85 -7.36 4.55 -9.39
N MET A 86 -8.67 4.76 -9.48
CA MET A 86 -9.50 4.90 -8.28
C MET A 86 -9.38 3.65 -7.42
N THR A 87 -9.29 3.85 -6.10
CA THR A 87 -9.30 2.74 -5.15
C THR A 87 -10.68 2.07 -5.13
N PRO A 88 -10.78 0.77 -4.79
CA PRO A 88 -12.08 0.10 -4.67
C PRO A 88 -13.05 0.79 -3.71
N LYS A 89 -12.51 1.45 -2.66
CA LYS A 89 -13.32 2.23 -1.70
C LYS A 89 -13.86 3.51 -2.32
N GLN A 90 -13.04 4.23 -3.08
CA GLN A 90 -13.47 5.42 -3.81
C GLN A 90 -14.50 5.07 -4.88
N GLU A 91 -14.30 3.96 -5.61
CA GLU A 91 -15.26 3.48 -6.61
C GLU A 91 -16.61 3.13 -5.96
N HIS A 92 -16.59 2.42 -4.83
CA HIS A 92 -17.81 2.10 -4.08
C HIS A 92 -18.53 3.35 -3.57
N GLN A 93 -17.79 4.31 -2.98
CA GLN A 93 -18.36 5.58 -2.53
C GLN A 93 -18.94 6.39 -3.70
N MET A 94 -18.27 6.40 -4.85
CA MET A 94 -18.77 7.06 -6.05
C MET A 94 -20.10 6.43 -6.52
N LYS A 95 -20.20 5.09 -6.55
CA LYS A 95 -21.45 4.39 -6.88
C LYS A 95 -22.59 4.73 -5.91
N VAL A 96 -22.30 4.74 -4.61
CA VAL A 96 -23.30 5.11 -3.57
C VAL A 96 -23.73 6.57 -3.73
N ASN A 97 -22.81 7.49 -3.96
CA ASN A 97 -23.13 8.91 -4.13
C ASN A 97 -23.90 9.18 -5.42
N ALA A 98 -23.58 8.48 -6.51
CA ALA A 98 -24.36 8.52 -7.75
C ALA A 98 -25.80 8.01 -7.52
N ALA A 99 -25.96 6.94 -6.73
CA ALA A 99 -27.27 6.42 -6.33
C ALA A 99 -28.03 7.33 -5.36
N LYS A 100 -27.36 8.29 -4.72
CA LYS A 100 -27.96 9.32 -3.85
C LYS A 100 -28.29 10.62 -4.59
N ALA A 101 -27.83 10.81 -5.83
CA ALA A 101 -28.08 12.03 -6.59
C ALA A 101 -29.60 12.24 -6.80
N VAL A 102 -30.07 13.49 -6.79
CA VAL A 102 -31.50 13.76 -7.04
C VAL A 102 -31.87 13.31 -8.46
N GLY A 103 -33.09 12.80 -8.66
CA GLY A 103 -33.53 12.17 -9.92
C GLY A 103 -33.22 12.99 -11.18
N TRP A 104 -33.42 14.31 -11.15
CA TRP A 104 -33.13 15.20 -12.28
C TRP A 104 -31.63 15.28 -12.63
N VAL A 105 -30.74 15.15 -11.64
CA VAL A 105 -29.29 15.09 -11.88
C VAL A 105 -28.92 13.77 -12.56
N ARG A 106 -29.57 12.67 -12.18
CA ARG A 106 -29.36 11.36 -12.82
C ARG A 106 -29.86 11.35 -14.26
N THR A 107 -31.01 11.96 -14.54
CA THR A 107 -31.57 12.01 -15.90
C THR A 107 -30.74 12.87 -16.83
N VAL A 108 -30.29 14.06 -16.38
CA VAL A 108 -29.40 14.93 -17.16
C VAL A 108 -28.05 14.26 -17.40
N ALA A 109 -27.49 13.62 -16.36
CA ALA A 109 -26.25 12.86 -16.51
C ALA A 109 -26.43 11.69 -17.49
N ALA A 110 -27.49 10.87 -17.36
CA ALA A 110 -27.76 9.78 -18.29
C ALA A 110 -27.95 10.25 -19.74
N ALA A 111 -28.59 11.40 -19.95
CA ALA A 111 -28.78 11.97 -21.28
C ALA A 111 -27.47 12.50 -21.93
N LYS A 112 -26.43 12.78 -21.13
CA LYS A 112 -25.16 13.38 -21.59
C LYS A 112 -23.93 12.49 -21.31
N PHE A 113 -24.10 11.37 -20.62
CA PHE A 113 -23.02 10.46 -20.24
C PHE A 113 -22.67 9.57 -21.42
N ASP A 114 -21.50 9.83 -21.99
CA ASP A 114 -20.92 8.99 -23.03
C ASP A 114 -19.86 8.06 -22.43
N PRO A 115 -20.13 6.74 -22.34
CA PRO A 115 -19.20 5.76 -21.78
C PRO A 115 -17.95 5.55 -22.67
N ALA A 116 -18.01 5.88 -23.95
CA ALA A 116 -16.89 5.76 -24.89
C ALA A 116 -16.03 7.04 -24.96
N ALA A 117 -16.40 8.08 -24.20
CA ALA A 117 -15.70 9.36 -24.14
C ALA A 117 -15.46 10.04 -25.51
N LYS A 118 -16.35 9.83 -26.51
CA LYS A 118 -16.49 10.71 -27.67
C LYS A 118 -17.14 12.01 -27.18
N ARG A 119 -16.36 12.81 -26.44
CA ARG A 119 -16.80 14.08 -25.88
C ARG A 119 -17.08 15.07 -27.01
N ALA A 120 -18.26 14.97 -27.62
CA ALA A 120 -18.74 15.89 -28.64
C ALA A 120 -18.67 17.34 -28.17
N TYR A 121 -18.81 17.60 -26.86
CA TYR A 121 -18.61 18.94 -26.28
C TYR A 121 -17.15 19.43 -26.34
N ARG A 122 -16.18 18.52 -26.20
CA ARG A 122 -14.75 18.85 -26.30
C ARG A 122 -14.39 19.12 -27.76
N ASP A 123 -14.88 18.31 -28.69
CA ASP A 123 -14.69 18.52 -30.13
C ASP A 123 -15.48 19.73 -30.65
N HIS A 124 -16.60 20.10 -30.03
CA HIS A 124 -17.34 21.32 -30.38
C HIS A 124 -16.67 22.59 -29.83
N LYS A 125 -16.00 22.53 -28.68
CA LYS A 125 -15.24 23.66 -28.11
C LYS A 125 -13.80 23.76 -28.63
N LEU A 126 -13.16 22.63 -28.98
CA LEU A 126 -11.82 22.57 -29.57
C LEU A 126 -11.86 22.56 -31.11
N GLY A 127 -12.97 22.16 -31.72
CA GLY A 127 -13.14 22.16 -33.18
C GLY A 127 -13.27 23.55 -33.79
N THR A 128 -13.46 24.59 -32.98
CA THR A 128 -13.36 25.99 -33.46
C THR A 128 -11.92 26.49 -33.46
N PHE A 129 -11.00 25.84 -32.75
CA PHE A 129 -9.58 26.16 -32.76
C PHE A 129 -8.77 24.86 -32.80
N GLY A 130 -8.71 24.23 -33.98
CA GLY A 130 -7.74 23.15 -34.21
C GLY A 130 -6.30 23.64 -34.00
N ALA A 131 -5.33 22.73 -34.00
CA ALA A 131 -3.89 23.04 -33.82
C ALA A 131 -3.27 23.95 -34.91
N ALA A 132 -4.09 24.50 -35.80
CA ALA A 132 -3.74 25.38 -36.90
C ALA A 132 -4.88 26.37 -37.21
N SER A 133 -5.47 27.06 -36.22
CA SER A 133 -6.17 28.30 -36.56
C SER A 133 -5.14 29.25 -37.18
N GLU A 134 -5.38 29.72 -38.40
CA GLU A 134 -4.48 30.65 -39.10
C GLU A 134 -4.21 31.86 -38.21
N VAL A 135 -3.00 31.92 -37.65
CA VAL A 135 -2.51 33.16 -37.05
C VAL A 135 -2.33 34.11 -38.21
N ARG A 136 -3.23 35.09 -38.34
CA ARG A 136 -3.11 36.18 -39.31
C ARG A 136 -1.75 36.83 -39.07
N LYS A 137 -0.80 36.68 -39.99
CA LYS A 137 0.49 37.39 -39.94
C LYS A 137 0.18 38.85 -40.23
N ILE A 138 0.13 39.64 -39.17
CA ILE A 138 -0.07 41.08 -39.26
C ILE A 138 1.32 41.71 -39.41
N ASP A 139 1.51 42.52 -40.45
CA ASP A 139 2.68 43.39 -40.56
C ASP A 139 2.55 44.50 -39.50
N PRO A 140 3.50 44.61 -38.55
CA PRO A 140 3.42 45.59 -37.47
C PRO A 140 3.26 47.04 -37.98
N ALA A 141 3.80 47.38 -39.16
CA ALA A 141 3.66 48.70 -39.73
C ALA A 141 2.21 49.01 -40.16
N GLN A 142 1.52 48.03 -40.76
CA GLN A 142 0.12 48.19 -41.16
C GLN A 142 -0.81 48.28 -39.95
N TYR A 143 -0.54 47.50 -38.91
CA TYR A 143 -1.34 47.53 -37.67
C TYR A 143 -1.24 48.86 -36.92
N LEU A 144 -0.03 49.43 -36.84
CA LEU A 144 0.18 50.73 -36.20
C LEU A 144 -0.47 51.86 -37.02
N ALA A 145 -0.45 51.78 -38.35
CA ALA A 145 -1.14 52.73 -39.21
C ALA A 145 -2.66 52.67 -39.04
N GLU A 146 -3.24 51.47 -38.99
CA GLU A 146 -4.68 51.30 -38.71
C GLU A 146 -5.07 51.76 -37.30
N LYS A 147 -4.25 51.49 -36.28
CA LYS A 147 -4.49 51.96 -34.91
C LYS A 147 -4.42 53.49 -34.79
N ALA A 148 -3.45 54.12 -35.46
CA ALA A 148 -3.34 55.57 -35.50
C ALA A 148 -4.54 56.21 -36.23
N ALA A 149 -5.05 55.58 -37.29
CA ALA A 149 -6.24 56.03 -38.02
C ALA A 149 -7.53 55.87 -37.19
N MET A 150 -7.59 54.86 -36.31
CA MET A 150 -8.71 54.61 -35.39
C MET A 150 -8.66 55.44 -34.10
N GLY A 151 -7.61 56.25 -33.89
CA GLY A 151 -7.49 57.19 -32.77
C GLY A 151 -7.25 56.54 -31.40
N GLU A 152 -6.92 55.26 -31.36
CA GLU A 152 -6.60 54.54 -30.12
C GLU A 152 -5.08 54.56 -29.90
N ASN A 153 -4.62 55.46 -29.03
CA ASN A 153 -3.27 55.44 -28.43
C ASN A 153 -3.30 54.71 -27.09
#